data_AF-A0A0A9Z2I9-F1
#
_entry.id   AF-A0A0A9Z2I9-F1
#
_cell.length_a   1.000
_cell.length_b   1.000
_cell.length_c   1.000
_cell.angle_alpha   90.00
_cell.angle_beta   90.00
_cell.angle_gamma   90.00
#
_symmetry.space_group_name_H-M   'P 1'
#
loop_
_entity.id
_entity.type
_entity.pdbx_description
1 polymer ?
#
loop_
_entity_poly.entity_id
_entity_poly.type
_entity_poly.pdbx_seq_one_letter_code
_entity_poly.pdbx_strand_id
1 'polypeptide(L)'
;MEELSAISPSIKDTVQSTLQSSKVYTCNEVGLHNKLLEIELPRDWPWIERLSIVSHAPITVKNIENDQERETVFYNSAIDAVKQAIIQLEQCKLPYKRPIDYYAESVKPDEHMETIKRILINEKQRIENVEKRKKEREDRRLEKRKHASKAQEVAKRKREAIANISKYKRRRGGLDAQSKPTSTFKRIVREQEKQLGKRGKSRP
;
A
#
# COMPACT_ATOMS: atom_id res chain seq x y z
N MET A 1 74.95 -58.06 -12.91
CA MET A 1 73.77 -58.08 -12.03
C MET A 1 73.59 -56.65 -11.52
N GLU A 2 73.23 -55.71 -12.40
CA GLU A 2 71.84 -55.36 -12.79
C GLU A 2 71.00 -55.01 -11.54
N GLU A 3 70.85 -53.71 -11.25
CA GLU A 3 69.65 -52.88 -11.58
C GLU A 3 68.47 -53.29 -10.65
N LEU A 4 67.90 -52.46 -9.78
CA LEU A 4 67.08 -51.31 -10.14
C LEU A 4 66.77 -50.44 -8.90
N SER A 5 67.18 -49.18 -8.97
CA SER A 5 66.49 -48.07 -8.30
C SER A 5 65.29 -47.67 -9.17
N ALA A 6 64.05 -47.93 -8.74
CA ALA A 6 62.87 -47.50 -9.47
C ALA A 6 61.75 -47.06 -8.51
N ILE A 7 61.73 -45.74 -8.26
CA ILE A 7 60.57 -44.86 -8.40
C ILE A 7 59.22 -45.46 -7.99
N SER A 8 58.73 -45.04 -6.82
CA SER A 8 57.31 -45.15 -6.46
C SER A 8 56.47 -44.47 -7.54
N PRO A 9 55.46 -45.15 -8.12
CA PRO A 9 54.66 -44.56 -9.18
C PRO A 9 53.84 -43.39 -8.63
N SER A 10 54.10 -42.22 -9.22
CA SER A 10 53.33 -40.99 -9.03
C SER A 10 51.86 -41.27 -9.30
N ILE A 11 51.00 -40.86 -8.36
CA ILE A 11 49.53 -40.95 -8.42
C ILE A 11 48.94 -40.33 -9.72
N LYS A 12 49.73 -39.54 -10.45
CA LYS A 12 49.35 -38.91 -11.72
C LYS A 12 49.18 -39.90 -12.89
N ASP A 13 49.87 -41.03 -12.89
CA ASP A 13 49.88 -41.94 -14.06
C ASP A 13 48.76 -43.00 -14.00
N THR A 14 48.28 -43.33 -12.79
CA THR A 14 47.12 -44.24 -12.60
C THR A 14 45.81 -43.63 -13.10
N VAL A 15 45.73 -42.30 -13.22
CA VAL A 15 44.50 -41.59 -13.61
C VAL A 15 44.26 -41.62 -15.13
N GLN A 16 45.27 -41.96 -15.94
CA GLN A 16 45.14 -41.94 -17.42
C GLN A 16 44.66 -43.26 -18.05
N SER A 17 44.55 -44.37 -17.31
CA SER A 17 44.21 -45.69 -17.91
C SER A 17 42.74 -46.13 -17.78
N THR A 18 41.89 -45.37 -17.09
CA THR A 18 40.44 -45.67 -17.01
C THR A 18 39.61 -44.73 -17.88
N LEU A 19 39.96 -44.62 -19.17
CA LEU A 19 39.01 -44.21 -20.22
C LEU A 19 38.17 -45.42 -20.65
N GLN A 20 37.51 -46.07 -19.69
CA GLN A 20 36.35 -46.89 -20.02
C GLN A 20 35.17 -45.93 -20.09
N SER A 21 34.56 -45.84 -21.27
CA SER A 21 33.30 -45.14 -21.54
C SER A 21 32.22 -45.64 -20.57
N SER A 22 32.21 -45.13 -19.35
CA SER A 22 31.20 -45.41 -18.35
C SER A 22 29.91 -44.76 -18.82
N LYS A 23 28.85 -45.56 -18.87
CA LYS A 23 27.51 -45.17 -19.32
C LYS A 23 27.13 -43.78 -18.80
N VAL A 24 26.55 -42.95 -19.66
CA VAL A 24 26.08 -41.60 -19.34
C VAL A 24 25.04 -41.69 -18.23
N TYR A 25 25.44 -41.42 -17.00
CA TYR A 25 24.50 -41.25 -15.90
C TYR A 25 23.75 -39.93 -16.11
N THR A 26 22.42 -39.99 -16.02
CA THR A 26 21.60 -38.80 -15.81
C THR A 26 22.03 -38.18 -14.48
N CYS A 27 22.78 -37.07 -14.52
CA CYS A 27 23.50 -36.41 -13.42
C CYS A 27 24.89 -37.02 -13.07
N ASN A 28 25.94 -36.62 -13.79
CA ASN A 28 27.34 -36.91 -13.45
C ASN A 28 27.90 -35.85 -12.50
N GLU A 29 27.83 -36.10 -11.20
CA GLU A 29 28.29 -35.16 -10.16
C GLU A 29 29.80 -34.89 -10.22
N VAL A 30 30.62 -35.92 -10.48
CA VAL A 30 32.09 -35.79 -10.54
C VAL A 30 32.49 -34.88 -11.71
N GLY A 31 31.84 -35.05 -12.86
CA GLY A 31 32.05 -34.20 -14.03
C GLY A 31 31.65 -32.74 -13.76
N LEU A 32 30.53 -32.51 -13.06
CA LEU A 32 30.09 -31.17 -12.68
C LEU A 32 31.07 -30.47 -11.74
N HIS A 33 31.60 -31.17 -10.74
CA HIS A 33 32.60 -30.60 -9.83
C HIS A 33 33.90 -30.27 -10.57
N ASN A 34 34.37 -31.15 -11.46
CA ASN A 34 35.57 -30.89 -12.26
C ASN A 34 35.39 -29.65 -13.14
N LYS A 35 34.22 -29.48 -13.76
CA LYS A 35 33.89 -28.28 -14.55
C LYS A 35 33.71 -27.03 -13.70
N LEU A 36 33.16 -27.15 -12.50
CA LEU A 36 33.10 -26.05 -11.55
C LEU A 36 34.50 -25.56 -11.21
N LEU A 37 35.44 -26.46 -10.90
CA LEU A 37 36.83 -26.10 -10.60
C LEU A 37 37.56 -25.47 -11.80
N GLU A 38 37.21 -25.85 -13.03
CA GLU A 38 37.77 -25.26 -14.24
C GLU A 38 37.29 -23.82 -14.49
N ILE A 39 36.02 -23.52 -14.17
CA ILE A 39 35.37 -22.22 -14.44
C ILE A 39 35.49 -21.26 -13.24
N GLU A 40 35.60 -21.79 -12.02
CA GLU A 40 35.59 -21.01 -10.79
C GLU A 40 36.78 -20.04 -10.75
N LEU A 41 36.47 -18.76 -10.54
CA LEU A 41 37.47 -17.73 -10.34
C LEU A 41 38.14 -17.89 -8.96
N PRO A 42 39.39 -17.43 -8.79
CA PRO A 42 40.08 -17.50 -7.51
C PRO A 42 39.26 -16.89 -6.36
N ARG A 43 39.10 -17.64 -5.27
CA ARG A 43 38.31 -17.21 -4.11
C ARG A 43 38.93 -16.04 -3.34
N ASP A 44 40.24 -15.87 -3.47
CA ASP A 44 41.04 -14.85 -2.77
C ASP A 44 40.81 -13.43 -3.27
N TRP A 45 40.09 -13.24 -4.40
CA TRP A 45 39.78 -11.91 -4.90
C TRP A 45 38.91 -11.11 -3.93
N PRO A 46 39.13 -9.79 -3.84
CA PRO A 46 38.32 -8.93 -3.00
C PRO A 46 36.87 -8.96 -3.49
N TRP A 47 35.93 -8.81 -2.56
CA TRP A 47 34.50 -8.94 -2.87
C TRP A 47 34.01 -7.97 -3.95
N ILE A 48 34.66 -6.80 -4.08
CA ILE A 48 34.36 -5.78 -5.10
C ILE A 48 34.44 -6.28 -6.55
N GLU A 49 35.24 -7.30 -6.84
CA GLU A 49 35.31 -7.87 -8.20
C GLU A 49 34.14 -8.82 -8.49
N ARG A 50 33.51 -9.36 -7.44
CA ARG A 50 32.38 -10.29 -7.55
C ARG A 50 31.04 -9.57 -7.44
N LEU A 51 30.93 -8.57 -6.56
CA LEU A 51 29.69 -7.84 -6.21
C LEU A 51 28.47 -8.75 -5.98
N SER A 52 28.71 -10.00 -5.59
CA SER A 52 27.69 -11.03 -5.45
C SER A 52 27.39 -11.28 -3.97
N ILE A 53 26.11 -11.46 -3.67
CA ILE A 53 25.63 -11.77 -2.32
C ILE A 53 24.74 -12.98 -2.43
N VAL A 54 25.05 -13.97 -1.61
CA VAL A 54 24.31 -15.22 -1.55
C VAL A 54 23.50 -15.22 -0.26
N SER A 55 22.18 -15.39 -0.37
CA SER A 55 21.32 -15.58 0.80
C SER A 55 21.71 -16.88 1.52
N HIS A 56 21.83 -16.81 2.84
CA HIS A 56 22.06 -18.00 3.67
C HIS A 56 20.81 -18.87 3.83
N ALA A 57 19.63 -18.28 3.76
CA ALA A 57 18.37 -19.00 3.96
C ALA A 57 17.74 -19.37 2.61
N PRO A 58 17.21 -20.60 2.47
CA PRO A 58 16.44 -20.98 1.30
C PRO A 58 15.15 -20.17 1.23
N ILE A 59 14.76 -19.80 0.02
CA ILE A 59 13.54 -19.05 -0.23
C ILE A 59 12.36 -20.02 -0.20
N THR A 60 11.48 -19.87 0.80
CA THR A 60 10.27 -20.69 0.92
C THR A 60 9.04 -19.85 0.62
N VAL A 61 8.29 -20.24 -0.41
CA VAL A 61 6.99 -19.65 -0.76
C VAL A 61 5.88 -20.61 -0.34
N LYS A 62 4.89 -20.13 0.41
CA LYS A 62 3.79 -20.97 0.93
C LYS A 62 2.89 -21.50 -0.19
N ASN A 63 2.50 -20.63 -1.11
CA ASN A 63 1.72 -20.99 -2.28
C ASN A 63 2.41 -20.49 -3.55
N ILE A 64 2.90 -21.42 -4.38
CA ILE A 64 3.67 -21.13 -5.59
C ILE A 64 2.80 -20.46 -6.67
N GLU A 65 1.50 -20.75 -6.69
CA GLU A 65 0.55 -20.20 -7.67
C GLU A 65 0.12 -18.77 -7.33
N ASN A 66 0.27 -18.35 -6.06
CA ASN A 66 -0.02 -16.98 -5.66
C ASN A 66 1.16 -16.06 -6.00
N ASP A 67 1.03 -15.36 -7.13
CA ASP A 67 2.03 -14.41 -7.61
C ASP A 67 2.36 -13.31 -6.59
N GLN A 68 1.35 -12.74 -5.93
CA GLN A 68 1.57 -11.63 -5.00
C GLN A 68 2.42 -12.04 -3.78
N GLU A 69 2.19 -13.24 -3.25
CA GLU A 69 3.00 -13.79 -2.16
C GLU A 69 4.43 -14.08 -2.62
N ARG A 70 4.56 -14.67 -3.81
CA ARG A 70 5.86 -14.99 -4.42
C ARG A 70 6.70 -13.73 -4.67
N GLU A 71 6.10 -12.69 -5.26
CA GLU A 71 6.76 -11.40 -5.51
C GLU A 71 7.20 -10.74 -4.21
N THR A 72 6.38 -10.80 -3.15
CA THR A 72 6.76 -10.26 -1.84
C THR A 72 8.00 -10.95 -1.27
N VAL A 73 8.09 -12.27 -1.44
CA VAL A 73 9.25 -13.05 -0.96
C VAL A 73 10.52 -12.70 -1.76
N PHE A 74 10.44 -12.60 -3.08
CA PHE A 74 11.58 -12.20 -3.91
C PHE A 74 12.03 -10.77 -3.60
N TYR A 75 11.08 -9.86 -3.42
CA TYR A 75 11.35 -8.48 -3.04
C TYR A 75 12.10 -8.39 -1.71
N ASN A 76 11.67 -9.13 -0.69
CA ASN A 76 12.34 -9.14 0.62
C ASN A 76 13.75 -9.71 0.53
N SER A 77 13.94 -10.81 -0.23
CA SER A 77 15.26 -11.40 -0.48
C SER A 77 16.22 -10.40 -1.14
N ALA A 78 15.74 -9.68 -2.17
CA ALA A 78 16.52 -8.67 -2.85
C ALA A 78 16.88 -7.50 -1.92
N ILE A 79 15.95 -7.03 -1.09
CA ILE A 79 16.21 -5.98 -0.10
C ILE A 79 17.29 -6.40 0.89
N ASP A 80 17.21 -7.63 1.41
CA ASP A 80 18.17 -8.09 2.41
C ASP A 80 19.56 -8.28 1.81
N ALA A 81 19.65 -8.72 0.55
CA ALA A 81 20.89 -8.72 -0.20
C ALA A 81 21.44 -7.29 -0.38
N VAL A 82 20.62 -6.32 -0.76
CA VAL A 82 21.05 -4.91 -0.91
C VAL A 82 21.55 -4.33 0.41
N LYS A 83 20.89 -4.61 1.55
CA LYS A 83 21.36 -4.17 2.87
C LYS A 83 22.74 -4.73 3.19
N GLN A 84 22.97 -6.01 2.92
CA GLN A 84 24.29 -6.63 3.10
C GLN A 84 25.33 -6.01 2.15
N ALA A 85 24.95 -5.69 0.91
CA ALA A 85 25.82 -5.04 -0.06
C ALA A 85 26.27 -3.67 0.44
N ILE A 86 25.36 -2.88 0.97
CA ILE A 86 25.65 -1.54 1.49
C ILE A 86 26.68 -1.62 2.62
N ILE A 87 26.53 -2.58 3.55
CA ILE A 87 27.51 -2.77 4.64
C ILE A 87 28.90 -3.09 4.08
N GLN A 88 28.99 -3.98 3.10
CA GLN A 88 30.26 -4.35 2.48
C GLN A 88 30.88 -3.19 1.68
N LEU A 89 30.06 -2.41 0.96
CA LEU A 89 30.51 -1.23 0.21
C LEU A 89 31.00 -0.11 1.15
N GLU A 90 30.36 0.06 2.31
CA GLU A 90 30.79 0.99 3.35
C GLU A 90 32.14 0.57 3.97
N GLN A 91 32.36 -0.73 4.19
CA GLN A 91 33.65 -1.27 4.63
C GLN A 91 34.77 -1.01 3.59
N CYS A 92 34.45 -1.15 2.30
CA CYS A 92 35.37 -0.82 1.20
C CYS A 92 35.52 0.70 0.96
N LYS A 93 34.76 1.55 1.67
CA LYS A 93 34.73 3.02 1.50
C LYS A 93 34.36 3.47 0.08
N LEU A 94 33.45 2.74 -0.58
CA LEU A 94 32.99 3.05 -1.93
C LEU A 94 31.67 3.82 -1.94
N PRO A 95 31.51 4.86 -2.78
CA PRO A 95 30.24 5.56 -2.92
C PRO A 95 29.23 4.68 -3.68
N TYR A 96 28.06 4.45 -3.07
CA TYR A 96 27.00 3.61 -3.67
C TYR A 96 25.75 4.40 -4.09
N LYS A 97 25.58 5.63 -3.60
CA LYS A 97 24.42 6.47 -3.96
C LYS A 97 24.71 7.25 -5.22
N ARG A 98 23.80 7.19 -6.19
CA ARG A 98 23.83 8.05 -7.37
C ARG A 98 23.60 9.51 -6.95
N PRO A 99 24.54 10.43 -7.21
CA PRO A 99 24.31 11.86 -6.99
C PRO A 99 23.19 12.40 -7.88
N ILE A 100 22.44 13.39 -7.40
CA ILE A 100 21.32 14.00 -8.13
C ILE A 100 21.81 14.73 -9.40
N ASP A 101 23.03 15.26 -9.35
CA ASP A 101 23.67 16.03 -10.43
C ASP A 101 24.46 15.15 -11.42
N TYR A 102 24.37 13.82 -11.30
CA TYR A 102 25.04 12.90 -12.21
C TYR A 102 24.09 12.45 -13.33
N TYR A 103 24.13 13.18 -14.45
CA TYR A 103 23.38 12.91 -15.67
C TYR A 103 24.16 11.96 -16.60
N ALA A 104 23.86 10.67 -16.49
CA ALA A 104 24.36 9.64 -17.41
C ALA A 104 23.16 8.93 -18.07
N GLU A 105 23.42 8.29 -19.21
CA GLU A 105 22.41 7.49 -19.91
C GLU A 105 21.82 6.44 -18.96
N SER A 106 20.51 6.43 -18.87
CA SER A 106 19.75 5.49 -18.04
C SER A 106 19.15 4.40 -18.92
N VAL A 107 18.88 3.22 -18.35
CA VAL A 107 18.35 2.05 -19.09
C VAL A 107 17.05 2.36 -19.83
N LYS A 108 16.24 3.30 -19.31
CA LYS A 108 15.00 3.77 -19.95
C LYS A 108 15.11 5.27 -20.25
N PRO A 109 14.67 5.73 -21.44
CA PRO A 109 14.67 7.14 -21.78
C PRO A 109 13.61 7.91 -20.99
N ASP A 110 13.85 9.20 -20.78
CA ASP A 110 12.98 10.08 -20.00
C ASP A 110 11.57 10.20 -20.58
N GLU A 111 11.44 10.20 -21.91
CA GLU A 111 10.14 10.23 -22.60
C GLU A 111 9.23 9.04 -22.22
N HIS A 112 9.83 7.86 -22.07
CA HIS A 112 9.12 6.67 -21.63
C HIS A 112 8.69 6.80 -20.16
N MET A 113 9.56 7.31 -19.29
CA MET A 113 9.26 7.51 -17.88
C MET A 113 8.22 8.62 -17.66
N GLU A 114 8.20 9.64 -18.51
CA GLU A 114 7.15 10.67 -18.49
C GLU A 114 5.79 10.07 -18.82
N THR A 115 5.73 9.16 -19.79
CA THR A 115 4.50 8.44 -20.16
C THR A 115 3.97 7.60 -18.99
N ILE A 116 4.85 6.84 -18.31
CA ILE A 116 4.48 6.08 -17.10
C ILE A 116 3.97 7.02 -16.00
N LYS A 117 4.65 8.14 -15.77
CA LYS A 117 4.24 9.14 -14.77
C LYS A 117 2.85 9.70 -15.06
N ARG A 118 2.55 10.01 -16.33
CA ARG A 118 1.21 10.46 -16.75
C ARG A 118 0.15 9.41 -16.45
N ILE A 119 0.40 8.13 -16.73
CA ILE A 119 -0.51 7.02 -16.42
C ILE A 119 -0.81 6.95 -14.91
N LEU A 120 0.24 7.01 -14.07
CA LEU A 120 0.08 6.96 -12.61
C LEU A 120 -0.72 8.14 -12.06
N ILE A 121 -0.48 9.35 -12.58
CA ILE A 121 -1.23 10.55 -12.18
C ILE A 121 -2.71 10.40 -12.58
N ASN A 122 -2.98 9.95 -13.80
CA ASN A 122 -4.34 9.76 -14.30
C ASN A 122 -5.10 8.71 -13.47
N GLU A 123 -4.46 7.60 -13.11
CA GLU A 123 -5.09 6.56 -12.29
C GLU A 123 -5.37 7.07 -10.87
N LYS A 124 -4.42 7.80 -10.26
CA LYS A 124 -4.63 8.42 -8.95
C LYS A 124 -5.81 9.40 -8.99
N GLN A 125 -5.90 10.25 -10.01
CA GLN A 125 -7.02 11.18 -10.19
C GLN A 125 -8.34 10.44 -10.40
N ARG A 126 -8.34 9.33 -11.14
CA ARG A 126 -9.52 8.48 -11.34
C ARG A 126 -10.03 7.93 -10.00
N ILE A 127 -9.15 7.38 -9.17
CA ILE A 127 -9.50 6.85 -7.84
C ILE A 127 -10.06 7.96 -6.96
N GLU A 128 -9.36 9.10 -6.87
CA GLU A 128 -9.78 10.24 -6.05
C GLU A 128 -11.14 10.80 -6.50
N ASN A 129 -11.39 10.87 -7.81
CA ASN A 129 -12.69 11.31 -8.34
C ASN A 129 -13.82 10.34 -7.98
N VAL A 130 -13.56 9.02 -7.98
CA VAL A 130 -14.55 8.03 -7.55
C VAL A 130 -14.83 8.16 -6.06
N GLU A 131 -13.80 8.36 -5.23
CA GLU A 131 -13.95 8.58 -3.78
C GLU A 131 -14.71 9.87 -3.47
N LYS A 132 -14.37 10.98 -4.14
CA LYS A 132 -15.12 12.25 -4.04
C LYS A 132 -16.58 12.06 -4.38
N ARG A 133 -16.90 11.38 -5.49
CA ARG A 133 -18.29 11.09 -5.88
C ARG A 133 -19.03 10.22 -4.85
N LYS A 134 -18.36 9.24 -4.22
CA LYS A 134 -18.96 8.44 -3.14
C LYS A 134 -19.28 9.31 -1.93
N LYS A 135 -18.31 10.14 -1.51
CA LYS A 135 -18.48 11.08 -0.39
C LYS A 135 -19.62 12.07 -0.63
N GLU A 136 -19.67 12.69 -1.81
CA GLU A 136 -20.76 13.60 -2.18
C GLU A 136 -22.15 12.94 -2.13
N ARG A 137 -22.25 11.65 -2.51
CA ARG A 137 -23.52 10.91 -2.41
C ARG A 137 -23.91 10.65 -0.96
N GLU A 138 -22.95 10.36 -0.10
CA GLU A 138 -23.17 10.16 1.34
C GLU A 138 -23.57 11.46 2.01
N ASP A 139 -22.87 12.56 1.72
CA ASP A 139 -23.18 13.89 2.22
C ASP A 139 -24.61 14.30 1.83
N ARG A 140 -25.01 14.12 0.56
CA ARG A 140 -26.39 14.38 0.12
C ARG A 140 -27.42 13.52 0.86
N ARG A 141 -27.11 12.26 1.16
CA ARG A 141 -28.01 11.38 1.95
C ARG A 141 -28.13 11.87 3.39
N LEU A 142 -27.01 12.26 4.00
CA LEU A 142 -26.98 12.79 5.36
C LEU A 142 -27.72 14.12 5.47
N GLU A 143 -27.55 15.03 4.51
CA GLU A 143 -28.27 16.29 4.42
C GLU A 143 -29.79 16.07 4.38
N LYS A 144 -30.25 15.14 3.52
CA LYS A 144 -31.68 14.78 3.45
C LYS A 144 -32.21 14.24 4.78
N ARG A 145 -31.45 13.35 5.44
CA ARG A 145 -31.81 12.82 6.77
C ARG A 145 -31.85 13.90 7.84
N LYS A 146 -30.86 14.79 7.87
CA LYS A 146 -30.80 15.94 8.79
C LYS A 146 -32.00 16.86 8.58
N HIS A 147 -32.35 17.16 7.33
CA HIS A 147 -33.50 18.00 7.02
C HIS A 147 -34.83 17.36 7.47
N ALA A 148 -35.01 16.05 7.20
CA ALA A 148 -36.19 15.31 7.64
C ALA A 148 -36.30 15.23 9.18
N SER A 149 -35.19 14.94 9.87
CA SER A 149 -35.14 14.89 11.34
C SER A 149 -35.47 16.24 11.96
N LYS A 150 -34.91 17.34 11.42
CA LYS A 150 -35.21 18.70 11.87
C LYS A 150 -36.69 19.05 11.66
N ALA A 151 -37.29 18.67 10.53
CA ALA A 151 -38.72 18.88 10.29
C ALA A 151 -39.59 18.09 11.29
N GLN A 152 -39.23 16.84 11.58
CA GLN A 152 -39.90 16.01 12.58
C GLN A 152 -39.77 16.60 13.99
N GLU A 153 -38.59 17.10 14.36
CA GLU A 153 -38.34 17.76 15.64
C GLU A 153 -39.18 19.04 15.79
N VAL A 154 -39.25 19.88 14.75
CA VAL A 154 -40.10 21.07 14.74
C VAL A 154 -41.57 20.70 14.88
N ALA A 155 -42.05 19.67 14.19
CA ALA A 155 -43.42 19.19 14.30
C ALA A 155 -43.73 18.66 15.72
N LYS A 156 -42.80 17.90 16.32
CA LYS A 156 -42.91 17.40 17.69
C LYS A 156 -42.99 18.54 18.69
N ARG A 157 -42.08 19.53 18.60
CA ARG A 157 -42.09 20.75 19.44
C ARG A 157 -43.41 21.52 19.33
N LYS A 158 -43.98 21.64 18.13
CA LYS A 158 -45.31 22.28 17.93
C LYS A 158 -46.43 21.50 18.61
N ARG A 159 -46.46 20.16 18.47
CA ARG A 159 -47.46 19.30 19.13
C ARG A 159 -47.37 19.37 20.64
N GLU A 160 -46.16 19.32 21.20
CA GLU A 160 -45.90 19.46 22.64
C GLU A 160 -46.33 20.83 23.16
N ALA A 161 -46.02 21.91 22.42
CA ALA A 161 -46.47 23.26 22.78
C ALA A 161 -48.01 23.36 22.81
N ILE A 162 -48.71 22.81 21.80
CA ILE A 162 -50.19 22.78 21.76
C ILE A 162 -50.74 21.96 22.94
N ALA A 163 -50.16 20.80 23.23
CA ALA A 163 -50.56 19.96 24.36
C ALA A 163 -50.33 20.65 25.72
N ASN A 164 -49.26 21.42 25.86
CA ASN A 164 -49.00 22.20 27.07
C ASN A 164 -50.01 23.35 27.22
N ILE A 165 -50.36 24.03 26.12
CA ILE A 165 -51.40 25.08 26.12
C ILE A 165 -52.78 24.49 26.46
N SER A 166 -53.13 23.33 25.90
CA SER A 166 -54.42 22.69 26.20
C SER A 166 -54.49 22.20 27.65
N LYS A 167 -53.39 21.62 28.18
CA LYS A 167 -53.26 21.29 29.61
C LYS A 167 -53.37 22.53 30.50
N TYR A 168 -52.74 23.64 30.12
CA TYR A 168 -52.86 24.92 30.84
C TYR A 168 -54.31 25.43 30.84
N LYS A 169 -54.99 25.44 29.68
CA LYS A 169 -56.41 25.79 29.58
C LYS A 169 -57.30 24.90 30.45
N ARG A 170 -57.03 23.58 30.49
CA ARG A 170 -57.78 22.62 31.30
C ARG A 170 -57.52 22.79 32.81
N ARG A 171 -56.28 23.06 33.24
CA ARG A 171 -55.94 23.37 34.65
C ARG A 171 -56.51 24.71 35.11
N ARG A 172 -56.72 25.66 34.19
CA ARG A 172 -57.47 26.91 34.44
C ARG A 172 -59.00 26.74 34.40
N GLY A 173 -59.52 25.52 34.24
CA GLY A 173 -60.96 25.28 34.08
C GLY A 173 -61.79 25.97 35.16
N GLY A 174 -62.64 26.91 34.76
CA GLY A 174 -63.73 27.40 35.61
C GLY A 174 -64.12 28.88 35.51
N LEU A 175 -63.27 29.79 35.00
CA LEU A 175 -63.63 31.21 34.86
C LEU A 175 -63.34 31.71 33.45
N ASP A 176 -64.39 32.25 32.82
CA ASP A 176 -64.42 33.00 31.56
C ASP A 176 -64.47 32.21 30.25
N ALA A 177 -65.66 31.67 29.96
CA ALA A 177 -66.10 31.37 28.60
C ALA A 177 -66.49 32.63 27.77
N GLN A 178 -66.38 33.84 28.33
CA GLN A 178 -66.53 35.11 27.60
C GLN A 178 -65.41 36.11 27.96
N SER A 179 -64.19 35.91 27.46
CA SER A 179 -63.32 37.07 27.19
C SER A 179 -62.64 36.92 25.83
N LYS A 180 -62.94 37.86 24.94
CA LYS A 180 -62.30 37.95 23.62
C LYS A 180 -60.79 38.16 23.85
N PRO A 181 -59.90 37.47 23.12
CA PRO A 181 -58.46 37.68 23.28
C PRO A 181 -58.14 39.16 23.09
N THR A 182 -57.56 39.80 24.12
CA THR A 182 -57.19 41.21 24.07
C THR A 182 -56.23 41.45 22.91
N SER A 183 -56.40 42.60 22.24
CA SER A 183 -55.66 43.04 21.03
C SER A 183 -54.15 42.76 21.11
N THR A 184 -53.58 42.91 22.31
CA THR A 184 -52.17 42.67 22.63
C THR A 184 -51.71 41.24 22.35
N PHE A 185 -52.52 40.23 22.66
CA PHE A 185 -52.16 38.82 22.44
C PHE A 185 -52.10 38.48 20.94
N LYS A 186 -53.04 38.99 20.13
CA LYS A 186 -53.01 38.83 18.67
C LYS A 186 -51.81 39.54 18.04
N ARG A 187 -51.35 40.66 18.63
CA ARG A 187 -50.16 41.39 18.16
C ARG A 187 -48.88 40.60 18.43
N ILE A 188 -48.71 40.06 19.63
CA ILE A 188 -47.53 39.27 20.03
C ILE A 188 -47.40 37.99 19.20
N VAL A 189 -48.50 37.30 18.92
CA VAL A 189 -48.50 36.10 18.08
C VAL A 189 -48.08 36.44 16.64
N ARG A 190 -48.61 37.52 16.04
CA ARG A 190 -48.18 38.01 14.72
C ARG A 190 -46.70 38.42 14.69
N GLU A 191 -46.20 38.98 15.79
CA GLU A 191 -44.83 39.45 15.91
C GLU A 191 -43.85 38.26 16.02
N GLN A 192 -44.23 37.20 16.73
CA GLN A 192 -43.49 35.93 16.74
C GLN A 192 -43.56 35.19 15.39
N GLU A 193 -44.70 35.20 14.70
CA GLU A 193 -44.81 34.65 13.34
C GLU A 193 -43.93 35.41 12.33
N LYS A 194 -43.83 36.74 12.45
CA LYS A 194 -42.89 37.55 11.65
C LYS A 194 -41.42 37.22 11.97
N GLN A 195 -41.08 36.98 13.24
CA GLN A 195 -39.74 36.59 13.66
C GLN A 195 -39.35 35.19 13.12
N LEU A 196 -40.28 34.24 13.12
CA LEU A 196 -40.07 32.88 12.59
C LEU A 196 -40.10 32.82 11.05
N GLY A 197 -40.92 33.66 10.40
CA GLY A 197 -41.04 33.73 8.94
C GLY A 197 -39.88 34.45 8.23
N LYS A 198 -39.12 35.31 8.94
CA LYS A 198 -37.93 35.97 8.39
C LYS A 198 -36.73 35.03 8.18
N ARG A 199 -36.71 33.82 8.76
CA ARG A 199 -35.61 32.85 8.58
C ARG A 199 -35.73 31.97 7.32
N GLY A 200 -36.76 32.19 6.48
CA GLY A 200 -37.06 31.36 5.30
C GLY A 200 -36.83 32.00 3.92
N LYS A 201 -36.33 33.24 3.84
CA LYS A 201 -35.96 33.88 2.57
C LYS A 201 -34.46 34.15 2.50
N SER A 202 -33.68 33.07 2.40
CA SER A 202 -32.44 33.13 1.62
C SER A 202 -32.72 32.27 0.39
N ARG A 203 -32.94 32.94 -0.75
CA ARG A 203 -33.03 32.32 -2.07
C ARG A 203 -31.65 32.42 -2.73
N PRO A 204 -31.41 31.57 -3.73
CA PRO A 204 -30.30 30.61 -3.83
C PRO A 204 -28.90 31.22 -3.71
#